data_AF-A0A967K9H2-F1
#
_entry.id   AF-A0A967K9H2-F1
#
_cell.length_a   1.000
_cell.length_b   1.000
_cell.length_c   1.000
_cell.angle_alpha   90.00
_cell.angle_beta   90.00
_cell.angle_gamma   90.00
#
_symmetry.space_group_name_H-M   'P 1'
#
loop_
_entity.id
_entity.type
_entity.pdbx_description
1 polymer ?
#
loop_
_entity_poly.entity_id
_entity_poly.type
_entity_poly.pdbx_seq_one_letter_code
_entity_poly.pdbx_strand_id
1 'polypeptide(L)'
;VTYELRLPEEPWILSGYPKEDWDSLIRRQLLPAQISGIVIILLLSGLVYVSVNRQARLAAAVRERTREIAEINRNLELRVAERTRELSTLMQVSQNVASVQDIQPLLSLILDKLQEIVSSTGMAIFLREDGDYLTLLTYRGPYSMDDLPTQWPLTNAEHYHEIIQTQNPVIIADISADNHLANTCRQTIFTQFGETSTYFHCWMGVPLLIKKRVIGLLVFHHAEAGFYTQETANLALAFGQQAALAIENARLYEQTQQMAVLKERQRIARDLHDSVSQTLYSIALAAHTLKTMIQRQVDDDVRADLVDPIEHVLTNARAGLN
;
A
#
# COMPACT_ATOMS: atom_id res chain seq x y z
N VAL A 1 -22.42 -59.00 -109.82
CA VAL A 1 -21.19 -59.82 -109.98
C VAL A 1 -20.96 -60.47 -108.63
N THR A 2 -21.43 -61.69 -108.48
CA THR A 2 -21.44 -62.43 -107.21
C THR A 2 -20.23 -63.35 -107.24
N TYR A 3 -19.23 -63.06 -106.41
CA TYR A 3 -18.03 -63.87 -106.32
C TYR A 3 -18.30 -65.05 -105.40
N GLU A 4 -18.32 -66.26 -105.96
CA GLU A 4 -18.26 -67.51 -105.21
C GLU A 4 -16.86 -67.65 -104.62
N LEU A 5 -16.72 -67.28 -103.34
CA LEU A 5 -15.47 -67.46 -102.61
C LEU A 5 -15.38 -68.93 -102.17
N ARG A 6 -14.63 -69.75 -102.91
CA ARG A 6 -14.31 -71.12 -102.49
C ARG A 6 -13.23 -71.05 -101.40
N LEU A 7 -13.65 -71.23 -100.15
CA LEU A 7 -12.74 -71.43 -99.03
C LEU A 7 -12.08 -72.82 -99.20
N PRO A 8 -10.76 -72.97 -98.97
CA PRO A 8 -10.08 -74.27 -99.01
C PRO A 8 -10.67 -75.22 -97.97
N GLU A 9 -10.71 -76.52 -98.26
CA GLU A 9 -11.18 -77.59 -97.35
C GLU A 9 -10.21 -77.89 -96.18
N GLU A 10 -9.36 -76.94 -95.81
CA GLU A 10 -8.53 -77.03 -94.61
C GLU A 10 -9.23 -76.36 -93.41
N PRO A 11 -9.09 -76.91 -92.19
CA PRO A 11 -9.81 -76.40 -91.02
C PRO A 11 -9.38 -74.98 -90.68
N TRP A 12 -10.34 -74.07 -90.63
CA TRP A 12 -10.17 -72.70 -90.16
C TRP A 12 -10.03 -72.72 -88.64
N ILE A 13 -8.90 -72.27 -88.11
CA ILE A 13 -8.75 -72.00 -86.67
C ILE A 13 -9.23 -70.57 -86.45
N LEU A 14 -10.42 -70.40 -85.90
CA LEU A 14 -10.84 -69.11 -85.35
C LEU A 14 -9.88 -68.78 -84.20
N SER A 15 -9.00 -67.80 -84.38
CA SER A 15 -8.00 -67.46 -83.37
C SER A 15 -8.69 -66.92 -82.12
N GLY A 16 -8.80 -67.78 -81.09
CA GLY A 16 -9.11 -67.39 -79.72
C GLY A 16 -10.59 -67.39 -79.34
N TYR A 17 -11.25 -68.55 -79.33
CA TYR A 17 -12.37 -68.77 -78.41
C TYR A 17 -11.80 -69.29 -77.07
N PRO A 18 -12.02 -68.62 -75.93
CA PRO A 18 -11.55 -69.12 -74.64
C PRO A 18 -12.22 -70.45 -74.33
N LYS A 19 -11.44 -71.46 -73.92
CA LYS A 19 -11.98 -72.76 -73.47
C LYS A 19 -12.86 -72.65 -72.22
N GLU A 20 -12.78 -71.54 -71.50
CA GLU A 20 -13.61 -71.22 -70.34
C GLU A 20 -14.72 -70.24 -70.75
N ASP A 21 -15.93 -70.49 -70.24
CA ASP A 21 -17.13 -69.66 -70.45
C ASP A 21 -16.81 -68.17 -70.21
N TRP A 22 -17.17 -67.29 -71.17
CA TRP A 22 -16.89 -65.86 -71.13
C TRP A 22 -17.36 -65.20 -69.83
N ASP A 23 -18.45 -65.71 -69.29
CA ASP A 23 -19.07 -65.27 -68.05
C ASP A 23 -18.17 -65.51 -66.81
N SER A 24 -17.33 -66.54 -66.85
CA SER A 24 -16.37 -66.86 -65.80
C SER A 24 -15.13 -65.97 -65.84
N LEU A 25 -14.60 -65.67 -67.03
CA LEU A 25 -13.45 -64.79 -67.25
C LEU A 25 -13.78 -63.34 -66.88
N ILE A 26 -14.96 -62.86 -67.27
CA ILE A 26 -15.48 -61.54 -66.91
C ILE A 26 -15.66 -61.45 -65.39
N ARG A 27 -16.33 -62.42 -64.74
CA ARG A 27 -16.46 -62.44 -63.27
C ARG A 27 -15.12 -62.50 -62.54
N ARG A 28 -14.15 -63.28 -63.04
CA ARG A 28 -12.82 -63.44 -62.42
C ARG A 28 -12.01 -62.13 -62.43
N GLN A 29 -12.20 -61.26 -63.41
CA GLN A 29 -11.56 -59.93 -63.45
C GLN A 29 -12.38 -58.83 -62.75
N LEU A 30 -13.72 -58.92 -62.75
CA LEU A 30 -14.59 -57.94 -62.09
C LEU A 30 -14.62 -58.08 -60.56
N LEU A 31 -14.56 -59.29 -60.02
CA LEU A 31 -14.53 -59.54 -58.56
C LEU A 31 -13.41 -58.78 -57.84
N PRO A 32 -12.12 -58.87 -58.23
CA PRO A 32 -11.06 -58.11 -57.58
C PRO A 32 -11.21 -56.59 -57.74
N ALA A 33 -11.81 -56.11 -58.85
CA ALA A 33 -12.11 -54.70 -59.06
C ALA A 33 -13.26 -54.19 -58.16
N GLN A 34 -14.28 -55.01 -57.93
CA GLN A 34 -15.37 -54.70 -57.01
C GLN A 34 -14.90 -54.71 -55.56
N ILE A 35 -14.08 -55.70 -55.18
CA ILE A 35 -13.50 -55.79 -53.84
C ILE A 35 -12.59 -54.60 -53.57
N SER A 36 -11.72 -54.21 -54.51
CA SER A 36 -10.86 -53.04 -54.35
C SER A 36 -11.66 -51.74 -54.24
N GLY A 37 -12.75 -51.59 -55.02
CA GLY A 37 -13.67 -50.46 -54.90
C GLY A 37 -14.34 -50.37 -53.52
N ILE A 38 -14.84 -51.49 -52.99
CA ILE A 38 -15.43 -51.56 -51.65
C ILE A 38 -14.39 -51.22 -50.57
N VAL A 39 -13.17 -51.75 -50.68
CA VAL A 39 -12.08 -51.46 -49.75
C VAL A 39 -11.73 -49.96 -49.77
N ILE A 40 -11.66 -49.34 -50.94
CA ILE A 40 -11.40 -47.90 -51.06
C ILE A 40 -12.52 -47.09 -50.41
N ILE A 41 -13.79 -47.43 -50.65
CA ILE A 41 -14.93 -46.74 -50.04
C ILE A 41 -14.90 -46.89 -48.51
N LEU A 42 -14.60 -48.08 -47.98
CA LEU A 42 -14.48 -48.31 -46.54
C LEU A 42 -13.32 -47.53 -45.93
N LEU A 43 -12.16 -47.48 -46.60
CA LEU A 43 -11.01 -46.69 -46.15
C LEU A 43 -11.31 -45.18 -46.17
N LEU A 44 -11.93 -44.68 -47.24
CA LEU A 44 -12.35 -43.27 -47.34
C LEU A 44 -13.40 -42.92 -46.29
N SER A 45 -14.40 -43.78 -46.09
CA SER A 45 -15.43 -43.60 -45.06
C SER A 45 -14.82 -43.61 -43.65
N GLY A 46 -13.87 -44.52 -43.38
CA GLY A 46 -13.13 -44.57 -42.12
C GLY A 46 -12.28 -43.32 -41.89
N LEU A 47 -11.59 -42.84 -42.93
CA LEU A 47 -10.80 -41.61 -42.87
C LEU A 47 -11.67 -40.37 -42.61
N VAL A 48 -12.81 -40.26 -43.30
CA VAL A 48 -13.80 -39.18 -43.08
C VAL A 48 -14.35 -39.26 -41.65
N TYR A 49 -14.72 -40.45 -41.18
CA TYR A 49 -15.21 -40.64 -39.81
C TYR A 49 -14.18 -40.22 -38.76
N VAL A 50 -12.93 -40.66 -38.89
CA VAL A 50 -11.84 -40.27 -37.97
C VAL A 50 -11.57 -38.78 -38.04
N SER A 51 -11.55 -38.19 -39.24
CA SER A 51 -11.31 -36.76 -39.43
C SER A 51 -12.41 -35.91 -38.78
N VAL A 52 -13.67 -36.20 -39.06
CA VAL A 52 -14.82 -35.49 -38.49
C VAL A 52 -14.87 -35.64 -36.97
N ASN A 53 -14.65 -36.86 -36.45
CA ASN A 53 -14.64 -37.11 -35.01
C ASN A 53 -13.48 -36.38 -34.32
N ARG A 54 -12.29 -36.32 -34.95
CA ARG A 54 -11.15 -35.56 -34.44
C ARG A 54 -11.43 -34.06 -34.43
N GLN A 55 -12.01 -33.52 -35.50
CA GLN A 55 -12.39 -32.10 -35.57
C GLN A 55 -13.45 -31.74 -34.52
N ALA A 56 -14.45 -32.60 -34.32
CA ALA A 56 -15.48 -32.39 -33.30
C ALA A 56 -14.87 -32.36 -31.88
N ARG A 57 -13.96 -33.28 -31.55
CA ARG A 57 -13.26 -33.29 -30.27
C ARG A 57 -12.38 -32.06 -30.07
N LEU A 58 -11.62 -31.66 -31.08
CA LEU A 58 -10.79 -30.44 -31.02
C LEU A 58 -11.65 -29.19 -30.85
N ALA A 59 -12.75 -29.07 -31.58
CA ALA A 59 -13.68 -27.95 -31.47
C ALA A 59 -14.39 -27.90 -30.11
N ALA A 60 -14.62 -29.04 -29.47
CA ALA A 60 -15.14 -29.11 -28.10
C ALA A 60 -14.07 -28.65 -27.09
N ALA A 61 -12.86 -29.20 -27.17
CA ALA A 61 -11.75 -28.85 -26.27
C ALA A 61 -11.35 -27.36 -26.36
N VAL A 62 -11.34 -26.78 -27.57
CA VAL A 62 -11.09 -25.34 -27.76
C VAL A 62 -12.20 -24.51 -27.14
N ARG A 63 -13.47 -24.89 -27.31
CA ARG A 63 -14.61 -24.17 -26.70
C ARG A 63 -14.56 -24.23 -25.17
N GLU A 64 -14.19 -25.36 -24.60
CA GLU A 64 -14.00 -25.54 -23.17
C GLU A 64 -12.88 -24.64 -22.63
N ARG A 65 -11.68 -24.69 -23.22
CA ARG A 65 -10.57 -23.80 -22.85
C ARG A 65 -10.89 -22.32 -23.02
N THR A 66 -11.62 -21.96 -24.08
CA THR A 66 -12.00 -20.57 -24.32
C THR A 66 -12.97 -20.08 -23.23
N ARG A 67 -13.89 -20.94 -22.76
CA ARG A 67 -14.78 -20.62 -21.64
C ARG A 67 -14.02 -20.47 -20.33
N GLU A 68 -13.11 -21.39 -20.02
CA GLU A 68 -12.27 -21.31 -18.81
C GLU A 68 -11.44 -20.02 -18.79
N ILE A 69 -10.78 -19.67 -19.90
CA ILE A 69 -9.98 -18.44 -20.01
C ILE A 69 -10.87 -17.21 -19.85
N ALA A 70 -12.06 -17.19 -20.47
CA ALA A 70 -12.99 -16.09 -20.32
C ALA A 70 -13.47 -15.91 -18.88
N GLU A 71 -13.68 -17.02 -18.16
CA GLU A 71 -14.08 -16.99 -16.75
C GLU A 71 -12.94 -16.53 -15.83
N ILE A 72 -11.72 -17.03 -16.05
CA ILE A 72 -10.51 -16.58 -15.34
C ILE A 72 -10.26 -15.09 -15.56
N ASN A 73 -10.33 -14.61 -16.80
CA ASN A 73 -10.14 -13.20 -17.11
C ASN A 73 -11.20 -12.34 -16.45
N ARG A 74 -12.47 -12.75 -16.48
CA ARG A 74 -13.55 -12.01 -15.82
C ARG A 74 -13.36 -11.93 -14.31
N ASN A 75 -12.95 -13.03 -13.66
CA ASN A 75 -12.64 -13.03 -12.23
C ASN A 75 -11.41 -12.18 -11.90
N LEU A 76 -10.40 -12.15 -12.78
CA LEU A 76 -9.23 -11.29 -12.64
C LEU A 76 -9.62 -9.81 -12.78
N GLU A 77 -10.42 -9.46 -13.78
CA GLU A 77 -10.94 -8.10 -13.98
C GLU A 77 -11.75 -7.63 -12.78
N LEU A 78 -12.61 -8.49 -12.21
CA LEU A 78 -13.36 -8.19 -10.99
C LEU A 78 -12.43 -7.92 -9.81
N ARG A 79 -11.43 -8.78 -9.57
CA ARG A 79 -10.43 -8.57 -8.50
C ARG A 79 -9.59 -7.31 -8.70
N VAL A 80 -9.20 -7.02 -9.95
CA VAL A 80 -8.45 -5.80 -10.28
C VAL A 80 -9.33 -4.56 -10.06
N ALA A 81 -10.59 -4.59 -10.47
CA ALA A 81 -11.53 -3.48 -10.25
C ALA A 81 -11.83 -3.26 -8.76
N GLU A 82 -12.04 -4.33 -8.00
CA GLU A 82 -12.23 -4.30 -6.55
C GLU A 82 -10.99 -3.73 -5.86
N ARG A 83 -9.80 -4.22 -6.20
CA ARG A 83 -8.54 -3.69 -5.67
C ARG A 83 -8.27 -2.25 -6.09
N THR A 84 -8.66 -1.86 -7.30
CA THR A 84 -8.53 -0.48 -7.79
C THR A 84 -9.51 0.45 -7.08
N ARG A 85 -10.73 -0.02 -6.77
CA ARG A 85 -11.72 0.75 -6.02
C ARG A 85 -11.33 0.87 -4.55
N GLU A 86 -10.84 -0.21 -3.92
CA GLU A 86 -10.19 -0.17 -2.60
C GLU A 86 -9.02 0.81 -2.59
N LEU A 87 -8.09 0.69 -3.54
CA LEU A 87 -6.94 1.59 -3.68
C LEU A 87 -7.37 3.03 -3.98
N SER A 88 -8.48 3.25 -4.69
CA SER A 88 -9.01 4.59 -5.00
C SER A 88 -9.60 5.28 -3.75
N THR A 89 -10.34 4.53 -2.91
CA THR A 89 -10.81 5.04 -1.61
C THR A 89 -9.65 5.35 -0.69
N LEU A 90 -8.60 4.51 -0.72
CA LEU A 90 -7.35 4.71 0.03
C LEU A 90 -6.50 5.88 -0.55
N MET A 91 -6.54 6.11 -1.87
CA MET A 91 -5.85 7.22 -2.54
C MET A 91 -6.53 8.57 -2.32
N GLN A 92 -7.84 8.63 -2.13
CA GLN A 92 -8.53 9.89 -1.79
C GLN A 92 -8.08 10.44 -0.42
N VAL A 93 -7.71 9.56 0.52
CA VAL A 93 -7.06 9.96 1.78
C VAL A 93 -5.66 10.51 1.49
N SER A 94 -4.91 9.89 0.58
CA SER A 94 -3.56 10.35 0.21
C SER A 94 -3.52 11.65 -0.61
N GLN A 95 -4.52 11.95 -1.44
CA GLN A 95 -4.50 13.18 -2.27
C GLN A 95 -4.85 14.45 -1.49
N ASN A 96 -5.49 14.31 -0.32
CA ASN A 96 -5.64 15.44 0.62
C ASN A 96 -4.37 15.70 1.47
N VAL A 97 -3.34 14.86 1.37
CA VAL A 97 -2.05 15.01 2.10
C VAL A 97 -1.25 16.24 1.65
N ALA A 98 -1.52 16.80 0.48
CA ALA A 98 -0.80 17.99 -0.01
C ALA A 98 -1.33 19.32 0.55
N SER A 99 -2.47 19.33 1.26
CA SER A 99 -3.14 20.58 1.67
C SER A 99 -3.39 20.72 3.17
N VAL A 100 -3.08 19.72 3.99
CA VAL A 100 -3.20 19.85 5.45
C VAL A 100 -1.84 20.23 6.01
N GLN A 101 -1.69 21.49 6.42
CA GLN A 101 -0.49 22.01 7.08
C GLN A 101 -0.25 21.40 8.48
N ASP A 102 -1.20 20.61 8.99
CA ASP A 102 -1.19 20.06 10.35
C ASP A 102 -1.49 18.54 10.35
N ILE A 103 -0.82 17.79 11.22
CA ILE A 103 -1.05 16.34 11.37
C ILE A 103 -2.46 16.03 11.93
N GLN A 104 -3.05 16.94 12.71
CA GLN A 104 -4.30 16.71 13.45
C GLN A 104 -5.53 16.48 12.54
N PRO A 105 -5.83 17.32 11.54
CA PRO A 105 -6.98 17.08 10.66
C PRO A 105 -6.86 15.79 9.85
N LEU A 106 -5.64 15.37 9.49
CA LEU A 106 -5.40 14.09 8.82
C LEU A 106 -5.80 12.92 9.71
N LEU A 107 -5.40 12.94 10.99
CA LEU A 107 -5.73 11.89 11.95
C LEU A 107 -7.25 11.79 12.18
N SER A 108 -7.94 12.93 12.29
CA SER A 108 -9.41 12.95 12.39
C SER A 108 -10.06 12.34 11.13
N LEU A 109 -9.59 12.72 9.94
CA LEU A 109 -10.10 12.17 8.68
C LEU A 109 -9.88 10.65 8.57
N ILE A 110 -8.73 10.16 9.05
CA ILE A 110 -8.42 8.73 9.10
C ILE A 110 -9.44 8.00 9.98
N LEU A 111 -9.75 8.50 11.18
CA LEU A 111 -10.76 7.91 12.06
C LEU A 111 -12.17 8.00 11.45
N ASP A 112 -12.53 9.12 10.82
CA ASP A 112 -13.82 9.28 10.14
C ASP A 112 -14.03 8.20 9.07
N LYS A 113 -13.01 7.96 8.26
CA LYS A 113 -13.05 6.94 7.21
C LYS A 113 -12.99 5.52 7.76
N LEU A 114 -12.28 5.30 8.86
CA LEU A 114 -12.29 4.01 9.54
C LEU A 114 -13.67 3.69 10.12
N GLN A 115 -14.40 4.66 10.64
CA GLN A 115 -15.75 4.46 11.16
C GLN A 115 -16.73 3.98 10.07
N GLU A 116 -16.53 4.37 8.81
CA GLU A 116 -17.33 3.90 7.66
C GLU A 116 -17.06 2.41 7.33
N ILE A 117 -15.91 1.86 7.73
CA ILE A 117 -15.45 0.51 7.37
C ILE A 117 -15.57 -0.46 8.56
N VAL A 118 -15.22 0.01 9.76
CA VAL A 118 -15.19 -0.76 10.98
C VAL A 118 -16.10 -0.08 12.00
N SER A 119 -17.24 -0.71 12.29
CA SER A 119 -18.11 -0.28 13.38
C SER A 119 -17.38 -0.43 14.70
N SER A 120 -17.31 0.65 15.47
CA SER A 120 -16.71 0.67 16.79
C SER A 120 -17.48 1.63 17.70
N THR A 121 -17.48 1.35 19.01
CA THR A 121 -17.96 2.32 20.02
C THR A 121 -16.94 3.43 20.22
N GLY A 122 -15.65 3.09 20.10
CA GLY A 122 -14.65 4.10 19.85
C GLY A 122 -13.33 3.54 19.35
N MET A 123 -12.52 4.46 18.83
CA MET A 123 -11.27 4.19 18.14
C MET A 123 -10.22 5.25 18.46
N ALA A 124 -8.96 4.84 18.45
CA ALA A 124 -7.84 5.68 18.81
C ALA A 124 -6.64 5.41 17.91
N ILE A 125 -5.86 6.47 17.66
CA ILE A 125 -4.55 6.36 17.01
C ILE A 125 -3.49 6.67 18.06
N PHE A 126 -2.60 5.71 18.25
CA PHE A 126 -1.41 5.84 19.08
C PHE A 126 -0.16 5.87 18.21
N LEU A 127 0.81 6.71 18.56
CA LEU A 127 2.17 6.59 18.06
C LEU A 127 3.09 6.05 19.14
N ARG A 128 4.09 5.31 18.68
CA ARG A 128 5.19 4.83 19.52
C ARG A 128 6.41 5.71 19.27
N GLU A 129 6.79 6.48 20.29
CA GLU A 129 8.07 7.18 20.32
C GLU A 129 9.16 6.26 20.87
N ASP A 130 10.44 6.67 20.84
CA ASP A 130 11.59 5.83 21.24
C ASP A 130 11.66 5.61 22.78
N GLY A 131 10.57 5.11 23.36
CA GLY A 131 10.41 4.78 24.79
C GLY A 131 9.36 3.69 25.04
N ASP A 132 9.09 3.43 26.31
CA ASP A 132 8.12 2.41 26.80
C ASP A 132 6.70 2.99 26.96
N TYR A 133 6.30 3.90 26.07
CA TYR A 133 4.95 4.46 26.07
C TYR A 133 4.41 4.66 24.66
N LEU A 134 3.08 4.71 24.60
CA LEU A 134 2.29 5.08 23.43
C LEU A 134 1.71 6.47 23.66
N THR A 135 1.87 7.37 22.69
CA THR A 135 1.30 8.71 22.73
C THR A 135 -0.02 8.69 21.97
N LEU A 136 -1.13 9.04 22.63
CA LEU A 136 -2.41 9.22 21.97
C LEU A 136 -2.36 10.45 21.08
N LEU A 137 -2.60 10.27 19.79
CA LEU A 137 -2.70 11.40 18.87
C LEU A 137 -4.13 11.85 18.65
N THR A 138 -5.07 10.91 18.59
CA THR A 138 -6.49 11.22 18.39
C THR A 138 -7.37 10.08 18.89
N TYR A 139 -8.58 10.44 19.32
CA TYR A 139 -9.59 9.53 19.83
C TYR A 139 -10.96 9.93 19.29
N ARG A 140 -11.79 8.93 18.99
CA ARG A 140 -13.19 9.08 18.60
C ARG A 140 -14.01 8.08 19.39
N GLY A 141 -14.97 8.55 20.16
CA GLY A 141 -15.83 7.67 20.97
C GLY A 141 -16.55 8.43 22.08
N PRO A 142 -17.09 7.73 23.08
CA PRO A 142 -17.91 8.34 24.13
C PRO A 142 -17.16 9.26 25.10
N TYR A 143 -15.83 9.18 25.18
CA TYR A 143 -15.02 10.04 26.06
C TYR A 143 -14.49 11.27 25.33
N SER A 144 -14.38 12.40 26.04
CA SER A 144 -13.66 13.55 25.53
C SER A 144 -12.16 13.25 25.48
N MET A 145 -11.47 13.70 24.44
CA MET A 145 -10.02 13.52 24.31
C MET A 145 -9.25 14.23 25.44
N ASP A 146 -9.78 15.36 25.93
CA ASP A 146 -9.19 16.13 27.04
C ASP A 146 -9.22 15.39 28.39
N ASP A 147 -10.13 14.41 28.54
CA ASP A 147 -10.25 13.60 29.76
C ASP A 147 -9.35 12.36 29.70
N LEU A 148 -8.73 12.08 28.55
CA LEU A 148 -7.86 10.94 28.36
C LEU A 148 -6.41 11.34 28.66
N PRO A 149 -5.60 10.42 29.20
CA PRO A 149 -4.17 10.67 29.33
C PRO A 149 -3.55 10.95 27.95
N THR A 150 -2.37 11.56 27.89
CA THR A 150 -1.65 11.71 26.61
C THR A 150 -0.72 10.53 26.36
N GLN A 151 -0.21 9.92 27.42
CA GLN A 151 0.78 8.85 27.37
C GLN A 151 0.25 7.58 28.05
N TRP A 152 0.34 6.46 27.35
CA TRP A 152 0.02 5.12 27.82
C TRP A 152 1.32 4.36 28.06
N PRO A 153 1.70 4.10 29.31
CA PRO A 153 2.80 3.20 29.59
C PRO A 153 2.53 1.82 28.98
N LEU A 154 3.55 1.25 28.34
CA LEU A 154 3.51 -0.12 27.87
C LEU A 154 3.69 -1.11 29.03
N THR A 155 4.13 -0.65 30.21
CA THR A 155 4.29 -1.49 31.40
C THR A 155 3.02 -2.28 31.72
N ASN A 156 3.15 -3.61 31.81
CA ASN A 156 2.04 -4.54 32.05
C ASN A 156 0.91 -4.51 31.00
N ALA A 157 1.16 -3.98 29.81
CA ALA A 157 0.20 -3.95 28.71
C ALA A 157 0.56 -5.00 27.64
N GLU A 158 0.34 -6.27 27.97
CA GLU A 158 0.77 -7.39 27.12
C GLU A 158 0.11 -7.41 25.74
N HIS A 159 -1.17 -7.02 25.65
CA HIS A 159 -1.89 -6.89 24.38
C HIS A 159 -1.23 -5.89 23.41
N TYR A 160 -0.63 -4.81 23.91
CA TYR A 160 0.17 -3.91 23.07
C TYR A 160 1.51 -4.53 22.67
N HIS A 161 2.18 -5.22 23.59
CA HIS A 161 3.44 -5.90 23.29
C HIS A 161 3.27 -7.00 22.25
N GLU A 162 2.20 -7.78 22.33
CA GLU A 162 1.89 -8.83 21.37
C GLU A 162 1.75 -8.27 19.96
N ILE A 163 1.04 -7.15 19.78
CA ILE A 163 0.94 -6.48 18.48
C ILE A 163 2.30 -5.98 18.00
N ILE A 164 3.09 -5.36 18.89
CA ILE A 164 4.41 -4.81 18.55
C ILE A 164 5.37 -5.92 18.11
N GLN A 165 5.34 -7.08 18.79
CA GLN A 165 6.23 -8.21 18.54
C GLN A 165 5.80 -9.03 17.32
N THR A 166 4.51 -9.37 17.23
CA THR A 166 3.97 -10.21 16.16
C THR A 166 3.74 -9.43 14.86
N GLN A 167 3.58 -8.11 14.96
CA GLN A 167 3.17 -7.23 13.86
C GLN A 167 1.84 -7.63 13.22
N ASN A 168 1.00 -8.34 13.97
CA ASN A 168 -0.32 -8.78 13.56
C ASN A 168 -1.40 -8.12 14.43
N PRO A 169 -2.64 -8.02 13.91
CA PRO A 169 -3.78 -7.63 14.72
C PRO A 169 -3.99 -8.59 15.89
N VAL A 170 -4.37 -8.04 17.04
CA VAL A 170 -4.77 -8.81 18.22
C VAL A 170 -6.23 -8.47 18.53
N ILE A 171 -7.04 -9.52 18.72
CA ILE A 171 -8.45 -9.41 19.07
C ILE A 171 -8.67 -10.00 20.45
N ILE A 172 -9.29 -9.22 21.33
CA ILE A 172 -9.81 -9.68 22.62
C ILE A 172 -11.32 -9.66 22.51
N ALA A 173 -11.89 -10.85 22.24
CA ALA A 173 -13.31 -11.00 21.99
C ALA A 173 -14.16 -10.61 23.21
N ASP A 174 -13.67 -10.87 24.42
CA ASP A 174 -14.34 -10.48 25.66
C ASP A 174 -13.30 -10.09 26.71
N ILE A 175 -13.35 -8.83 27.15
CA ILE A 175 -12.44 -8.26 28.16
C ILE A 175 -12.75 -8.81 29.57
N SER A 176 -13.97 -9.31 29.79
CA SER A 176 -14.39 -9.93 31.05
C SER A 176 -13.96 -11.40 31.16
N ALA A 177 -13.52 -12.02 30.07
CA ALA A 177 -13.09 -13.40 30.07
C ALA A 177 -11.88 -13.65 30.99
N ASP A 178 -11.83 -14.83 31.59
CA ASP A 178 -10.71 -15.26 32.44
C ASP A 178 -9.58 -15.87 31.61
N ASN A 179 -8.93 -15.03 30.83
CA ASN A 179 -7.70 -15.37 30.13
C ASN A 179 -6.66 -14.27 30.35
N HIS A 180 -5.38 -14.63 30.19
CA HIS A 180 -4.26 -13.74 30.51
C HIS A 180 -4.33 -12.40 29.77
N LEU A 181 -4.64 -12.43 28.47
CA LEU A 181 -4.66 -11.26 27.62
C LEU A 181 -5.84 -10.32 27.94
N ALA A 182 -7.02 -10.89 28.21
CA ALA A 182 -8.18 -10.14 28.68
C ALA A 182 -7.96 -9.55 30.07
N ASN A 183 -7.31 -10.29 30.98
CA ASN A 183 -7.00 -9.83 32.33
C ASN A 183 -6.03 -8.62 32.31
N THR A 184 -4.96 -8.68 31.52
CA THR A 184 -4.02 -7.55 31.37
C THR A 184 -4.66 -6.36 30.68
N CYS A 185 -5.44 -6.59 29.61
CA CYS A 185 -6.19 -5.54 28.93
C CYS A 185 -7.18 -4.84 29.87
N ARG A 186 -7.96 -5.60 30.66
CA ARG A 186 -8.89 -5.06 31.65
C ARG A 186 -8.17 -4.20 32.70
N GLN A 187 -7.00 -4.64 33.17
CA GLN A 187 -6.22 -3.87 34.12
C GLN A 187 -5.67 -2.57 33.52
N THR A 188 -5.20 -2.59 32.28
CA THR A 188 -4.78 -1.38 31.56
C THR A 188 -5.96 -0.43 31.35
N ILE A 189 -7.12 -0.91 30.90
CA ILE A 189 -8.31 -0.09 30.71
C ILE A 189 -8.74 0.53 32.04
N PHE A 190 -8.81 -0.25 33.12
CA PHE A 190 -9.17 0.26 34.44
C PHE A 190 -8.21 1.35 34.93
N THR A 191 -6.91 1.19 34.70
CA THR A 191 -5.91 2.19 35.11
C THR A 191 -6.08 3.51 34.35
N GLN A 192 -6.53 3.46 33.09
CA GLN A 192 -6.57 4.62 32.20
C GLN A 192 -7.94 5.32 32.14
N PHE A 193 -9.03 4.56 32.33
CA PHE A 193 -10.41 5.05 32.23
C PHE A 193 -11.17 4.99 33.57
N GLY A 194 -10.59 4.37 34.60
CA GLY A 194 -11.20 4.21 35.91
C GLY A 194 -12.51 3.41 35.86
N GLU A 195 -13.49 3.84 36.67
CA GLU A 195 -14.83 3.24 36.74
C GLU A 195 -15.67 3.52 35.49
N THR A 196 -15.24 4.44 34.62
CA THR A 196 -15.97 4.83 33.41
C THR A 196 -15.85 3.81 32.28
N SER A 197 -15.25 2.64 32.50
CA SER A 197 -14.96 1.59 31.50
C SER A 197 -16.18 0.84 30.94
N THR A 198 -17.39 1.38 31.14
CA THR A 198 -18.68 0.76 30.78
C THR A 198 -18.82 0.39 29.31
N TYR A 199 -18.04 0.99 28.41
CA TYR A 199 -18.11 0.73 26.96
C TYR A 199 -17.07 -0.27 26.45
N PHE A 200 -16.28 -0.88 27.34
CA PHE A 200 -15.20 -1.81 26.97
C PHE A 200 -15.64 -3.26 27.22
N HIS A 201 -16.27 -3.88 26.22
CA HIS A 201 -16.62 -5.31 26.24
C HIS A 201 -15.74 -6.15 25.31
N CYS A 202 -15.38 -5.65 24.14
CA CYS A 202 -14.35 -6.24 23.31
C CYS A 202 -13.36 -5.19 22.80
N TRP A 203 -12.19 -5.68 22.37
CA TRP A 203 -11.07 -4.84 22.00
C TRP A 203 -10.34 -5.43 20.79
N MET A 204 -9.87 -4.57 19.90
CA MET A 204 -9.02 -4.94 18.79
C MET A 204 -7.91 -3.91 18.63
N GLY A 205 -6.68 -4.38 18.50
CA GLY A 205 -5.52 -3.55 18.20
C GLY A 205 -4.87 -3.97 16.91
N VAL A 206 -4.47 -2.99 16.11
CA VAL A 206 -3.91 -3.17 14.77
C VAL A 206 -2.63 -2.36 14.66
N PRO A 207 -1.52 -2.94 14.18
CA PRO A 207 -0.25 -2.22 14.06
C PRO A 207 -0.25 -1.24 12.89
N LEU A 208 0.30 -0.05 13.10
CA LEU A 208 0.70 0.88 12.05
C LEU A 208 2.15 0.58 11.65
N LEU A 209 2.35 0.10 10.42
CA LEU A 209 3.63 -0.45 9.97
C LEU A 209 4.28 0.41 8.88
N ILE A 210 5.56 0.74 9.07
CA ILE A 210 6.43 1.34 8.05
C ILE A 210 7.69 0.51 7.92
N LYS A 211 7.99 0.00 6.73
CA LYS A 211 9.21 -0.80 6.47
C LYS A 211 9.48 -1.90 7.52
N LYS A 212 8.41 -2.60 7.95
CA LYS A 212 8.44 -3.64 9.00
C LYS A 212 8.79 -3.14 10.42
N ARG A 213 8.65 -1.83 10.69
CA ARG A 213 8.68 -1.24 12.03
C ARG A 213 7.27 -0.81 12.41
N VAL A 214 6.85 -1.16 13.63
CA VAL A 214 5.61 -0.64 14.22
C VAL A 214 5.88 0.79 14.69
N ILE A 215 5.28 1.76 14.00
CA ILE A 215 5.38 3.20 14.33
C ILE A 215 4.29 3.64 15.30
N GLY A 216 3.24 2.84 15.46
CA GLY A 216 2.07 3.16 16.25
C GLY A 216 1.02 2.05 16.19
N LEU A 217 -0.14 2.28 16.80
CA LEU A 217 -1.24 1.34 16.87
C LEU A 217 -2.56 2.04 16.57
N LEU A 218 -3.45 1.35 15.85
CA LEU A 218 -4.88 1.67 15.80
C LEU A 218 -5.60 0.77 16.79
N VAL A 219 -6.41 1.36 17.64
CA VAL A 219 -7.12 0.63 18.70
C VAL A 219 -8.61 0.87 18.54
N PHE A 220 -9.39 -0.18 18.73
CA PHE A 220 -10.85 -0.19 18.63
C PHE A 220 -11.42 -0.87 19.88
N HIS A 221 -12.54 -0.34 20.38
CA HIS A 221 -13.33 -1.00 21.42
C HIS A 221 -14.81 -0.96 21.05
N HIS A 222 -15.54 -1.96 21.51
CA HIS A 222 -16.99 -2.03 21.32
C HIS A 222 -17.69 -2.37 22.64
N ALA A 223 -18.90 -1.85 22.79
CA ALA A 223 -19.78 -2.14 23.91
C ALA A 223 -20.45 -3.54 23.84
N GLU A 224 -20.12 -4.35 22.83
CA GLU A 224 -20.65 -5.71 22.64
C GLU A 224 -19.48 -6.70 22.58
N ALA A 225 -19.53 -7.76 23.38
CA ALA A 225 -18.53 -8.83 23.34
C ALA A 225 -18.64 -9.64 22.04
N GLY A 226 -17.52 -10.12 21.53
CA GLY A 226 -17.45 -10.96 20.32
C GLY A 226 -17.68 -10.21 19.01
N PHE A 227 -17.72 -8.87 19.02
CA PHE A 227 -18.04 -8.06 17.85
C PHE A 227 -16.96 -8.14 16.75
N TYR A 228 -15.68 -8.09 17.12
CA TYR A 228 -14.59 -8.10 16.15
C TYR A 228 -14.25 -9.50 15.66
N THR A 229 -14.20 -9.66 14.34
CA THR A 229 -13.80 -10.90 13.66
C THR A 229 -12.42 -10.76 13.03
N GLN A 230 -11.80 -11.89 12.65
CA GLN A 230 -10.53 -11.88 11.91
C GLN A 230 -10.65 -11.14 10.57
N GLU A 231 -11.80 -11.22 9.91
CA GLU A 231 -12.08 -10.48 8.68
C GLU A 231 -12.04 -8.97 8.93
N THR A 232 -12.71 -8.50 9.98
CA THR A 232 -12.70 -7.09 10.40
C THR A 232 -11.28 -6.62 10.73
N ALA A 233 -10.50 -7.46 11.42
CA ALA A 233 -9.10 -7.17 11.73
C ALA A 233 -8.21 -7.07 10.49
N ASN A 234 -8.44 -7.93 9.49
CA ASN A 234 -7.70 -7.87 8.23
C ASN A 234 -8.03 -6.62 7.42
N LEU A 235 -9.30 -6.20 7.39
CA LEU A 235 -9.71 -4.93 6.78
C LEU A 235 -9.08 -3.73 7.49
N ALA A 236 -9.14 -3.70 8.82
CA ALA A 236 -8.51 -2.66 9.63
C ALA A 236 -6.98 -2.61 9.44
N LEU A 237 -6.32 -3.77 9.30
CA LEU A 237 -4.89 -3.86 9.00
C LEU A 237 -4.55 -3.28 7.63
N ALA A 238 -5.31 -3.64 6.59
CA ALA A 238 -5.10 -3.12 5.24
C ALA A 238 -5.24 -1.59 5.20
N PHE A 239 -6.24 -1.05 5.90
CA PHE A 239 -6.41 0.39 6.07
C PHE A 239 -5.27 1.01 6.88
N GLY A 240 -4.91 0.39 8.00
CA GLY A 240 -3.84 0.83 8.90
C GLY A 240 -2.49 0.95 8.22
N GLN A 241 -2.17 0.07 7.26
CA GLN A 241 -0.95 0.18 6.45
C GLN A 241 -0.89 1.47 5.62
N GLN A 242 -2.03 1.91 5.07
CA GLN A 242 -2.09 3.16 4.32
C GLN A 242 -2.10 4.38 5.25
N ALA A 243 -2.84 4.30 6.35
CA ALA A 243 -2.85 5.33 7.39
C ALA A 243 -1.44 5.56 7.96
N ALA A 244 -0.68 4.50 8.21
CA ALA A 244 0.70 4.57 8.68
C ALA A 244 1.58 5.40 7.72
N LEU A 245 1.48 5.15 6.41
CA LEU A 245 2.23 5.89 5.38
C LEU A 245 1.86 7.37 5.37
N ALA A 246 0.57 7.68 5.45
CA ALA A 246 0.10 9.07 5.48
C ALA A 246 0.58 9.81 6.74
N ILE A 247 0.49 9.16 7.90
CA ILE A 247 0.93 9.72 9.19
C ILE A 247 2.45 9.96 9.19
N GLU A 248 3.24 8.99 8.71
CA GLU A 248 4.69 9.13 8.61
C GLU A 248 5.10 10.27 7.67
N ASN A 249 4.44 10.37 6.51
CA ASN A 249 4.70 11.45 5.57
C ASN A 249 4.36 12.83 6.16
N ALA A 250 3.22 12.96 6.85
CA ALA A 250 2.84 14.20 7.51
C ALA A 250 3.85 14.60 8.61
N ARG A 251 4.31 13.63 9.41
CA ARG A 251 5.32 13.87 10.45
C ARG A 251 6.67 14.29 9.87
N LEU A 252 7.14 13.63 8.81
CA LEU A 252 8.40 13.99 8.13
C LEU A 252 8.32 15.38 7.50
N TYR A 253 7.14 15.74 6.95
CA TYR A 253 6.90 17.08 6.41
C TYR A 253 6.97 18.15 7.50
N GLU A 254 6.27 17.94 8.62
CA GLU A 254 6.28 18.85 9.77
C GLU A 254 7.70 19.05 10.34
N GLN A 255 8.45 17.96 10.52
CA GLN A 255 9.85 18.02 10.96
C GLN A 255 10.72 18.84 10.01
N THR A 256 10.55 18.64 8.70
CA THR A 256 11.30 19.38 7.68
C THR A 256 10.99 20.88 7.74
N GLN A 257 9.71 21.23 7.92
CA GLN A 257 9.27 22.63 8.05
C GLN A 257 9.82 23.28 9.32
N GLN A 258 9.75 22.60 10.48
CA GLN A 258 10.30 23.10 11.73
C GLN A 258 11.82 23.31 11.63
N MET A 259 12.55 22.38 11.01
CA MET A 259 13.98 22.52 10.75
C MET A 259 14.30 23.72 9.83
N ALA A 260 13.47 23.98 8.82
CA ALA A 260 13.64 25.13 7.94
C ALA A 260 13.45 26.46 8.71
N VAL A 261 12.41 26.54 9.55
CA VAL A 261 12.16 27.71 10.40
C VAL A 261 13.31 27.95 11.39
N LEU A 262 13.82 26.90 12.02
CA LEU A 262 14.96 27.00 12.95
C LEU A 262 16.24 27.48 12.25
N LYS A 263 16.54 26.92 11.07
CA LYS A 263 17.69 27.35 10.26
C LYS A 263 17.57 28.83 9.87
N GLU A 264 16.37 29.28 9.50
CA GLU A 264 16.15 30.68 9.14
C GLU A 264 16.32 31.61 10.34
N ARG A 265 15.79 31.25 11.52
CA ARG A 265 16.02 32.02 12.76
C ARG A 265 17.51 32.11 13.11
N GLN A 266 18.26 31.01 12.98
CA GLN A 266 19.70 31.00 13.21
C GLN A 266 20.48 31.81 12.17
N ARG A 267 20.00 31.88 10.92
CA ARG A 267 20.57 32.75 9.88
C ARG A 267 20.36 34.22 10.24
N ILE A 268 19.12 34.61 10.56
CA ILE A 268 18.79 35.98 10.96
C ILE A 268 19.58 36.41 12.20
N ALA A 269 19.70 35.54 13.21
CA ALA A 269 20.46 35.84 14.42
C ALA A 269 21.96 36.08 14.13
N ARG A 270 22.55 35.30 13.22
CA ARG A 270 23.94 35.51 12.77
C ARG A 270 24.09 36.81 12.00
N ASP A 271 23.24 37.05 11.01
CA ASP A 271 23.27 38.28 10.19
C ASP A 271 23.12 39.54 11.07
N LEU A 272 22.24 39.48 12.07
CA LEU A 272 22.06 40.55 13.04
C LEU A 272 23.27 40.73 13.95
N HIS A 273 23.83 39.64 14.48
CA HIS A 273 25.02 39.68 15.33
C HIS A 273 26.23 40.26 14.58
N ASP A 274 26.44 39.86 13.33
CA ASP A 274 27.52 40.37 12.48
C ASP A 274 27.35 41.87 12.19
N SER A 275 26.13 42.31 11.85
CA SER A 275 25.84 43.72 11.58
C SER A 275 25.98 44.61 12.82
N VAL A 276 25.50 44.15 13.97
CA VAL A 276 25.64 44.88 15.25
C VAL A 276 27.10 44.95 15.65
N SER A 277 27.85 43.85 15.56
CA SER A 277 29.28 43.82 15.87
C SER A 277 30.07 44.76 14.98
N GLN A 278 29.81 44.79 13.67
CA GLN A 278 30.45 45.72 12.73
C GLN A 278 30.17 47.19 13.09
N THR A 279 28.93 47.49 13.48
CA THR A 279 28.52 48.84 13.87
C THR A 279 29.19 49.26 15.18
N LEU A 280 29.19 48.39 16.20
CA LEU A 280 29.86 48.64 17.48
C LEU A 280 31.37 48.81 17.30
N TYR A 281 32.00 48.01 16.44
CA TYR A 281 33.42 48.14 16.12
C TYR A 281 33.73 49.49 15.46
N SER A 282 32.88 49.92 14.52
CA SER A 282 33.01 51.22 13.85
C SER A 282 32.84 52.39 14.84
N ILE A 283 31.86 52.31 15.74
CA ILE A 283 31.66 53.29 16.82
C ILE A 283 32.86 53.33 17.76
N ALA A 284 33.36 52.17 18.19
CA ALA A 284 34.53 52.09 19.05
C ALA A 284 35.78 52.68 18.38
N LEU A 285 35.99 52.42 17.08
CA LEU A 285 37.12 52.98 16.34
C LEU A 285 37.03 54.51 16.20
N ALA A 286 35.84 55.03 15.87
CA ALA A 286 35.60 56.47 15.76
C ALA A 286 35.79 57.18 17.12
N ALA A 287 35.24 56.62 18.19
CA ALA A 287 35.39 57.13 19.55
C ALA A 287 36.86 57.10 20.01
N HIS A 288 37.58 56.02 19.70
CA HIS A 288 39.01 55.92 20.02
C HIS A 288 39.84 56.99 19.28
N THR A 289 39.57 57.19 17.99
CA THR A 289 40.23 58.20 17.17
C THR A 289 39.97 59.61 17.72
N LEU A 290 38.71 59.91 18.06
CA LEU A 290 38.31 61.19 18.64
C LEU A 290 39.02 61.43 19.98
N LYS A 291 39.10 60.40 20.85
CA LYS A 291 39.87 60.46 22.10
C LYS A 291 41.32 60.85 21.85
N THR A 292 41.99 60.19 20.89
CA THR A 292 43.40 60.47 20.57
C THR A 292 43.62 61.87 20.00
N MET A 293 42.66 62.39 19.21
CA MET A 293 42.73 63.76 18.68
C MET A 293 42.56 64.81 19.79
N ILE A 294 41.55 64.64 20.65
CA ILE A 294 41.29 65.55 21.78
C ILE A 294 42.50 65.59 22.73
N GLN A 295 43.10 64.42 23.02
CA GLN A 295 44.30 64.34 23.86
C GLN A 295 45.52 65.08 23.27
N ARG A 296 45.54 65.34 21.96
CA ARG A 296 46.68 65.98 21.27
C ARG A 296 46.49 67.47 20.97
N GLN A 297 45.25 67.97 20.89
CA GLN A 297 44.96 69.28 20.27
C GLN A 297 44.07 70.23 21.09
N VAL A 298 43.54 69.81 22.24
CA VAL A 298 42.55 70.60 23.02
C VAL A 298 43.11 70.99 24.40
N ASP A 299 42.83 72.23 24.83
CA ASP A 299 43.19 72.78 26.14
C ASP A 299 42.64 71.93 27.31
N ASP A 300 43.37 71.93 28.43
CA ASP A 300 43.17 71.03 29.56
C ASP A 300 41.77 71.09 30.20
N ASP A 301 41.14 72.27 30.25
CA ASP A 301 39.80 72.46 30.84
C ASP A 301 38.68 71.84 29.97
N VAL A 302 38.76 71.96 28.64
CA VAL A 302 37.76 71.40 27.71
C VAL A 302 37.99 69.90 27.48
N ARG A 303 39.23 69.43 27.66
CA ARG A 303 39.59 68.02 27.54
C ARG A 303 38.94 67.17 28.63
N ALA A 304 38.85 67.66 29.87
CA ALA A 304 38.26 66.93 30.98
C ALA A 304 36.78 66.59 30.74
N ASP A 305 36.00 67.55 30.23
CA ASP A 305 34.56 67.39 30.00
C ASP A 305 34.22 66.46 28.81
N LEU A 306 35.12 66.28 27.86
CA LEU A 306 34.89 65.48 26.63
C LEU A 306 35.43 64.04 26.71
N VAL A 307 36.42 63.77 27.57
CA VAL A 307 37.04 62.43 27.66
C VAL A 307 36.10 61.42 28.33
N ASP A 308 35.38 61.81 29.38
CA ASP A 308 34.50 60.90 30.13
C ASP A 308 33.33 60.35 29.28
N PRO A 309 32.60 61.14 28.47
CA PRO A 309 31.58 60.62 27.57
C PRO A 309 32.14 59.66 26.49
N ILE A 310 33.33 59.95 25.96
CA ILE A 310 33.97 59.12 24.93
C ILE A 310 34.43 57.77 25.51
N GLU A 311 34.98 57.78 26.73
CA GLU A 311 35.29 56.55 27.47
C GLU A 311 34.05 55.72 27.78
N HIS A 312 32.93 56.39 28.10
CA HIS A 312 31.66 55.69 28.32
C HIS A 312 31.16 54.99 27.04
N VAL A 313 31.23 55.67 25.88
CA VAL A 313 30.87 55.07 24.57
C VAL A 313 31.82 53.92 24.21
N LEU A 314 33.12 54.06 24.46
CA LEU A 314 34.11 53.00 24.22
C LEU A 314 33.87 51.77 25.10
N THR A 315 33.56 51.99 26.38
CA THR A 315 33.29 50.93 27.34
C THR A 315 32.04 50.15 26.94
N ASN A 316 30.96 50.85 26.59
CA ASN A 316 29.71 50.22 26.16
C ASN A 316 29.86 49.48 24.81
N ALA A 317 30.58 50.06 23.85
CA ALA A 317 30.81 49.41 22.56
C ALA A 317 31.69 48.16 22.70
N ARG A 318 32.70 48.17 23.57
CA ARG A 318 33.53 46.99 23.86
C ARG A 318 32.79 45.93 24.66
N ALA A 319 31.94 46.33 25.60
CA ALA A 319 31.10 45.39 26.34
C ALA A 319 30.10 44.66 25.44
N GLY A 320 29.59 45.32 24.39
CA GLY A 320 28.71 44.69 23.39
C GLY A 320 29.42 43.84 22.33
N LEU A 321 30.75 43.84 22.28
CA LEU A 321 31.56 43.03 21.36
C LEU A 321 32.08 41.71 21.99
N ASN A 322 32.00 41.59 23.32
CA ASN A 322 32.39 40.39 24.08
C ASN A 322 31.17 39.53 24.43
#